data_AF-A0A925A5A9-F1
#
_entry.id   AF-A0A925A5A9-F1
#
_cell.length_a   1.000
_cell.length_b   1.000
_cell.length_c   1.000
_cell.angle_alpha   90.00
_cell.angle_beta   90.00
_cell.angle_gamma   90.00
#
_symmetry.space_group_name_H-M   'P 1'
#
loop_
_entity.id
_entity.type
_entity.pdbx_description
1 polymer ?
#
loop_
_entity_poly.entity_id
_entity_poly.type
_entity_poly.pdbx_seq_one_letter_code
_entity_poly.pdbx_strand_id
1 'polypeptide(L)'
;AVEQIVGEFRFIGGHPMSGSEKTGFAAAKDDLFENAYYILTPTQKSRAEDLVKLTELVAQMGAIPMTLKAITHDHATAAISHLPHVVAAGLVNFVQQEETKDGLLERLAAGGFRDITRIASSNPLMWLQICESNRVALGEQLLKFSAQLKRFGKYLAHGDNKAVFNYLNDAKNFRDNMPAKGMGLLPRSFELVLDVPDRVGIIGEIAMLLAQNAVNIQNIYVANSRENLGGVLLVSVPDEDSLNRATEILTTHGFLVN
;
A
#
# COMPACT_ATOMS: atom_id res chain seq x y z
N ALA A 1 25.69 -3.27 -9.17
CA ALA A 1 26.82 -3.70 -8.32
C ALA A 1 27.07 -5.20 -8.44
N VAL A 2 26.11 -6.05 -8.04
CA VAL A 2 26.30 -7.52 -8.04
C VAL A 2 26.64 -8.10 -9.42
N GLU A 3 26.01 -7.62 -10.50
CA GLU A 3 26.28 -8.12 -11.85
C GLU A 3 27.74 -7.90 -12.34
N GLN A 4 28.44 -6.92 -11.76
CA GLN A 4 29.83 -6.57 -12.07
C GLN A 4 30.85 -7.45 -11.33
N ILE A 5 30.41 -8.31 -10.41
CA ILE A 5 31.29 -9.25 -9.71
C ILE A 5 31.78 -10.31 -10.72
N VAL A 6 33.09 -10.55 -10.73
CA VAL A 6 33.75 -11.57 -11.57
C VAL A 6 33.83 -12.87 -10.79
N GLY A 7 33.44 -13.99 -11.42
CA GLY A 7 33.39 -15.32 -10.80
C GLY A 7 31.98 -15.91 -10.73
N GLU A 8 31.87 -17.17 -10.29
CA GLU A 8 30.58 -17.80 -10.00
C GLU A 8 30.05 -17.30 -8.65
N PHE A 9 28.98 -16.51 -8.69
CA PHE A 9 28.24 -16.11 -7.49
C PHE A 9 26.74 -16.36 -7.71
N ARG A 10 26.07 -16.89 -6.69
CA ARG A 10 24.62 -17.11 -6.69
C ARG A 10 23.98 -16.01 -5.89
N PHE A 11 23.24 -15.13 -6.55
CA PHE A 11 22.59 -14.00 -5.90
C PHE A 11 21.20 -13.74 -6.50
N ILE A 12 20.23 -13.53 -5.64
CA ILE A 12 18.89 -13.04 -5.96
C ILE A 12 18.58 -12.00 -4.90
N GLY A 13 18.30 -10.76 -5.31
CA GLY A 13 17.92 -9.71 -4.36
C GLY A 13 16.53 -9.96 -3.80
N GLY A 14 16.28 -9.53 -2.57
CA GLY A 14 15.00 -9.70 -1.88
C GLY A 14 14.55 -8.40 -1.21
N HIS A 15 13.27 -8.07 -1.31
CA HIS A 15 12.65 -6.95 -0.60
C HIS A 15 11.29 -7.36 -0.04
N PRO A 16 11.19 -7.71 1.27
CA PRO A 16 9.90 -7.84 1.93
C PRO A 16 9.25 -6.46 2.09
N MET A 17 8.08 -6.26 1.50
CA MET A 17 7.28 -5.03 1.58
C MET A 17 6.48 -4.97 2.89
N SER A 18 7.15 -5.29 3.99
CA SER A 18 6.64 -5.30 5.36
C SER A 18 7.61 -4.53 6.25
N GLY A 19 7.11 -3.81 7.24
CA GLY A 19 7.96 -3.06 8.16
C GLY A 19 7.27 -2.80 9.47
N SER A 20 8.09 -2.55 10.49
CA SER A 20 7.68 -2.13 11.82
C SER A 20 8.36 -0.81 12.15
N GLU A 21 7.67 0.07 12.87
CA GLU A 21 8.26 1.27 13.46
C GLU A 21 9.28 0.94 14.56
N LYS A 22 9.29 -0.31 15.05
CA LYS A 22 10.24 -0.82 16.04
C LYS A 22 11.39 -1.55 15.35
N THR A 23 12.60 -1.34 15.85
CA THR A 23 13.84 -1.92 15.30
C THR A 23 14.52 -2.85 16.31
N GLY A 24 15.42 -3.69 15.82
CA GLY A 24 16.19 -4.64 16.64
C GLY A 24 15.53 -6.01 16.79
N PHE A 25 16.31 -6.99 17.21
CA PHE A 25 15.86 -8.39 17.32
C PHE A 25 14.67 -8.59 18.26
N ALA A 26 14.60 -7.82 19.35
CA ALA A 26 13.48 -7.86 20.30
C ALA A 26 12.13 -7.41 19.69
N ALA A 27 12.14 -6.73 18.54
CA ALA A 27 10.94 -6.34 17.80
C ALA A 27 10.57 -7.33 16.68
N ALA A 28 11.35 -8.41 16.52
CA ALA A 28 11.06 -9.43 15.52
C ALA A 28 9.75 -10.16 15.85
N LYS A 29 9.01 -10.49 14.80
CA LYS A 29 7.81 -11.33 14.86
C LYS A 29 7.92 -12.41 13.80
N ASP A 30 7.44 -13.59 14.12
CA ASP A 30 7.32 -14.72 13.19
C ASP A 30 6.31 -14.42 12.07
N ASP A 31 5.25 -13.68 12.38
CA ASP A 31 4.20 -13.26 11.44
C ASP A 31 4.53 -12.02 10.58
N LEU A 32 5.75 -11.47 10.67
CA LEU A 32 6.08 -10.15 10.10
C LEU A 32 5.86 -10.06 8.58
N PHE A 33 6.01 -11.18 7.87
CA PHE A 33 5.92 -11.24 6.42
C PHE A 33 4.57 -11.76 5.92
N GLU A 34 3.66 -12.18 6.80
CA GLU A 34 2.39 -12.78 6.42
C GLU A 34 1.55 -11.81 5.58
N ASN A 35 1.04 -12.29 4.44
CA ASN A 35 0.25 -11.54 3.47
C ASN A 35 0.96 -10.29 2.89
N ALA A 36 2.26 -10.11 3.12
CA ALA A 36 3.05 -9.04 2.55
C ALA A 36 3.67 -9.47 1.23
N TYR A 37 3.74 -8.54 0.25
CA TYR A 37 4.52 -8.79 -0.95
C TYR A 37 6.00 -8.93 -0.62
N TYR A 38 6.65 -9.95 -1.18
CA TYR A 38 8.10 -10.11 -1.09
C TYR A 38 8.67 -10.17 -2.50
N ILE A 39 9.42 -9.13 -2.85
CA ILE A 39 9.94 -8.97 -4.20
C ILE A 39 11.27 -9.70 -4.33
N LEU A 40 11.39 -10.57 -5.31
CA LEU A 40 12.62 -11.24 -5.71
C LEU A 40 13.15 -10.62 -7.01
N THR A 41 14.42 -10.26 -7.03
CA THR A 41 15.10 -9.63 -8.18
C THR A 41 16.25 -10.51 -8.67
N PRO A 42 15.96 -11.55 -9.47
CA PRO A 42 17.00 -12.37 -10.08
C PRO A 42 17.81 -11.54 -11.09
N THR A 43 19.06 -11.92 -11.26
CA THR A 43 19.98 -11.40 -12.28
C THR A 43 20.04 -12.36 -13.47
N GLN A 44 20.70 -11.97 -14.56
CA GLN A 44 20.95 -12.87 -15.69
C GLN A 44 21.82 -14.08 -15.32
N LYS A 45 22.58 -13.99 -14.22
CA LYS A 45 23.45 -15.08 -13.71
C LYS A 45 22.72 -15.98 -12.70
N SER A 46 21.50 -15.62 -12.29
CA SER A 46 20.73 -16.40 -11.32
C SER A 46 20.21 -17.68 -11.97
N ARG A 47 20.35 -18.82 -11.27
CA ARG A 47 19.83 -20.10 -11.76
C ARG A 47 18.34 -20.20 -11.48
N ALA A 48 17.59 -20.77 -12.41
CA ALA A 48 16.14 -20.97 -12.23
C ALA A 48 15.83 -21.83 -11.00
N GLU A 49 16.63 -22.86 -10.73
CA GLU A 49 16.52 -23.72 -9.54
C GLU A 49 16.66 -22.95 -8.22
N ASP A 50 17.54 -21.93 -8.16
CA ASP A 50 17.71 -21.12 -6.95
C ASP A 50 16.53 -20.15 -6.76
N LEU A 51 15.96 -19.64 -7.85
CA LEU A 51 14.77 -18.78 -7.81
C LEU A 51 13.53 -19.55 -7.33
N VAL A 52 13.34 -20.79 -7.78
CA VAL A 52 12.24 -21.65 -7.33
C VAL A 52 12.34 -21.90 -5.83
N LYS A 53 13.51 -22.30 -5.33
CA LYS A 53 13.74 -22.54 -3.89
C LYS A 53 13.46 -21.31 -3.04
N LEU A 54 13.93 -20.13 -3.48
CA LEU A 54 13.67 -18.87 -2.77
C LEU A 54 12.20 -18.48 -2.82
N THR A 55 11.51 -18.71 -3.94
CA THR A 55 10.07 -18.45 -4.07
C THR A 55 9.27 -19.33 -3.10
N GLU A 56 9.60 -20.61 -3.01
CA GLU A 56 8.99 -21.56 -2.06
C GLU A 56 9.27 -21.16 -0.61
N LEU A 57 10.50 -20.80 -0.28
CA LEU A 57 10.86 -20.32 1.07
C LEU A 57 10.06 -19.07 1.45
N VAL A 58 9.95 -18.10 0.53
CA VAL A 58 9.18 -16.88 0.73
C VAL A 58 7.70 -17.19 0.96
N ALA A 59 7.11 -18.11 0.18
CA ALA A 59 5.73 -18.53 0.38
C ALA A 59 5.53 -19.25 1.73
N GLN A 60 6.50 -20.06 2.17
CA GLN A 60 6.46 -20.73 3.48
C GLN A 60 6.51 -19.76 4.66
N MET A 61 7.06 -18.56 4.48
CA MET A 61 7.00 -17.47 5.47
C MET A 61 5.64 -16.75 5.50
N GLY A 62 4.65 -17.19 4.72
CA GLY A 62 3.34 -16.55 4.59
C GLY A 62 3.32 -15.32 3.70
N ALA A 63 4.45 -14.95 3.08
CA ALA A 63 4.54 -13.81 2.18
C ALA A 63 4.04 -14.15 0.76
N ILE A 64 3.74 -13.13 -0.03
CA ILE A 64 3.31 -13.23 -1.43
C ILE A 64 4.54 -12.98 -2.32
N PRO A 65 5.22 -14.02 -2.83
CA PRO A 65 6.41 -13.83 -3.66
C PRO A 65 6.05 -13.16 -4.99
N MET A 66 6.86 -12.20 -5.42
CA MET A 66 6.74 -11.54 -6.72
C MET A 66 8.12 -11.39 -7.36
N THR A 67 8.28 -11.82 -8.61
CA THR A 67 9.55 -11.67 -9.32
C THR A 67 9.54 -10.44 -10.21
N LEU A 68 10.51 -9.54 -10.03
CA LEU A 68 10.67 -8.33 -10.84
C LEU A 68 12.13 -8.17 -11.30
N LYS A 69 12.33 -7.41 -12.38
CA LYS A 69 13.68 -6.87 -12.69
C LYS A 69 14.03 -5.79 -11.66
N ALA A 70 15.29 -5.72 -11.26
CA ALA A 70 15.77 -4.70 -10.30
C ALA A 70 15.39 -3.27 -10.71
N ILE A 71 15.56 -2.92 -11.99
CA ILE A 71 15.19 -1.58 -12.50
C ILE A 71 13.68 -1.29 -12.40
N THR A 72 12.84 -2.31 -12.60
CA THR A 72 11.38 -2.19 -12.48
C THR A 72 10.99 -2.00 -11.03
N HIS A 73 11.61 -2.76 -10.12
CA HIS A 73 11.46 -2.61 -8.67
C HIS A 73 11.84 -1.19 -8.21
N ASP A 74 13.00 -0.70 -8.63
CA ASP A 74 13.51 0.61 -8.20
C ASP A 74 12.64 1.76 -8.72
N HIS A 75 12.16 1.68 -9.96
CA HIS A 75 11.22 2.65 -10.51
C HIS A 75 9.88 2.61 -9.75
N ALA A 76 9.34 1.42 -9.47
CA ALA A 76 8.07 1.26 -8.76
C ALA A 76 8.17 1.80 -7.33
N THR A 77 9.17 1.36 -6.56
CA THR A 77 9.41 1.83 -5.17
C THR A 77 9.72 3.32 -5.11
N ALA A 78 10.45 3.87 -6.09
CA ALA A 78 10.64 5.31 -6.20
C ALA A 78 9.30 6.07 -6.28
N ALA A 79 8.35 5.57 -7.08
CA ALA A 79 7.06 6.23 -7.28
C ALA A 79 6.09 6.04 -6.10
N ILE A 80 5.99 4.82 -5.55
CA ILE A 80 4.93 4.47 -4.58
C ILE A 80 5.38 4.49 -3.11
N SER A 81 6.68 4.60 -2.83
CA SER A 81 7.24 4.59 -1.48
C SER A 81 8.20 5.75 -1.22
N HIS A 82 9.25 5.89 -2.04
CA HIS A 82 10.31 6.87 -1.77
C HIS A 82 9.85 8.31 -2.02
N LEU A 83 9.19 8.57 -3.15
CA LEU A 83 8.64 9.89 -3.46
C LEU A 83 7.63 10.34 -2.38
N PRO A 84 6.61 9.53 -1.98
CA PRO A 84 5.72 9.89 -0.88
C PRO A 84 6.45 10.29 0.41
N HIS A 85 7.53 9.58 0.76
CA HIS A 85 8.32 9.90 1.94
C HIS A 85 9.00 11.27 1.85
N VAL A 86 9.66 11.56 0.72
CA VAL A 86 10.31 12.86 0.49
C VAL A 86 9.28 13.99 0.44
N VAL A 87 8.11 13.76 -0.17
CA VAL A 87 7.03 14.75 -0.20
C VAL A 87 6.47 15.00 1.20
N ALA A 88 6.28 13.97 2.03
CA ALA A 88 5.85 14.12 3.41
C ALA A 88 6.85 14.96 4.23
N ALA A 89 8.15 14.67 4.13
CA ALA A 89 9.19 15.47 4.77
C ALA A 89 9.22 16.91 4.24
N GLY A 90 9.04 17.10 2.93
CA GLY A 90 8.94 18.41 2.29
C GLY A 90 7.76 19.24 2.79
N LEU A 91 6.60 18.62 3.01
CA LEU A 91 5.42 19.29 3.59
C LEU A 91 5.68 19.76 5.03
N VAL A 92 6.31 18.93 5.86
CA VAL A 92 6.70 19.30 7.23
C VAL A 92 7.68 20.48 7.22
N ASN A 93 8.72 20.40 6.39
CA ASN A 93 9.71 21.47 6.28
C ASN A 93 9.11 22.77 5.73
N PHE A 94 8.17 22.68 4.78
CA PHE A 94 7.46 23.84 4.24
C PHE A 94 6.62 24.53 5.32
N VAL A 95 5.81 23.77 6.08
CA VAL A 95 5.03 24.35 7.18
C VAL A 95 5.93 24.98 8.24
N GLN A 96 7.05 24.34 8.57
CA GLN A 96 8.03 24.91 9.49
C GLN A 96 8.61 26.25 9.00
N GLN A 97 8.80 26.40 7.69
CA GLN A 97 9.34 27.64 7.08
C GLN A 97 8.30 28.76 7.02
N GLU A 98 7.02 28.42 6.81
CA GLU A 98 5.91 29.37 6.76
C GLU A 98 5.36 29.72 8.16
N GLU A 99 5.87 29.08 9.20
CA GLU A 99 5.37 29.24 10.57
C GLU A 99 5.53 30.68 11.07
N THR A 100 4.49 31.17 11.72
CA THR A 100 4.46 32.49 12.32
C THR A 100 4.93 32.42 13.78
N LYS A 101 5.40 33.55 14.33
CA LYS A 101 5.99 33.59 15.70
C LYS A 101 5.04 33.10 16.81
N ASP A 102 3.73 33.09 16.55
CA ASP A 102 2.67 32.62 17.45
C ASP A 102 2.37 31.12 17.34
N GLY A 103 3.02 30.39 16.42
CA GLY A 103 2.88 28.94 16.26
C GLY A 103 1.50 28.52 15.75
N LEU A 104 0.91 29.35 14.89
CA LEU A 104 -0.46 29.14 14.41
C LEU A 104 -0.55 27.91 13.50
N LEU A 105 0.40 27.72 12.58
CA LEU A 105 0.33 26.62 11.63
C LEU A 105 0.49 25.27 12.33
N GLU A 106 1.40 25.15 13.29
CA GLU A 106 1.60 23.96 14.12
C GLU A 106 0.32 23.56 14.87
N ARG A 107 -0.38 24.55 15.45
CA ARG A 107 -1.64 24.31 16.17
C ARG A 107 -2.77 23.89 15.23
N LEU A 108 -2.82 24.47 14.03
CA LEU A 108 -3.84 24.15 13.02
C LEU A 108 -3.53 22.91 12.20
N ALA A 109 -2.28 22.45 12.20
CA ALA A 109 -1.81 21.24 11.53
C ALA A 109 -2.29 19.94 12.23
N ALA A 110 -3.54 19.90 12.66
CA ALA A 110 -4.19 18.75 13.28
C ALA A 110 -4.85 17.83 12.24
N GLY A 111 -5.09 16.56 12.62
CA GLY A 111 -5.79 15.58 11.78
C GLY A 111 -5.05 15.25 10.48
N GLY A 112 -5.62 15.66 9.34
CA GLY A 112 -5.18 15.23 8.01
C GLY A 112 -3.73 15.59 7.67
N PHE A 113 -3.18 16.70 8.19
CA PHE A 113 -1.77 17.01 8.00
C PHE A 113 -0.87 15.99 8.70
N ARG A 114 -1.17 15.62 9.97
CA ARG A 114 -0.41 14.62 10.73
C ARG A 114 -0.53 13.24 10.08
N ASP A 115 -1.69 12.91 9.51
CA ASP A 115 -1.90 11.63 8.84
C ASP A 115 -1.07 11.50 7.55
N ILE A 116 -1.08 12.54 6.71
CA ILE A 116 -0.30 12.57 5.46
C ILE A 116 1.21 12.60 5.76
N THR A 117 1.60 13.31 6.81
CA THR A 117 3.02 13.48 7.17
C THR A 117 3.54 12.45 8.17
N ARG A 118 2.73 11.49 8.62
CA ARG A 118 3.11 10.47 9.61
C ARG A 118 4.43 9.77 9.26
N ILE A 119 4.62 9.47 7.98
CA ILE A 119 5.83 8.77 7.52
C ILE A 119 7.10 9.62 7.63
N ALA A 120 7.00 10.96 7.67
CA ALA A 120 8.16 11.85 7.80
C ALA A 120 8.93 11.66 9.12
N SER A 121 8.31 11.04 10.13
CA SER A 121 8.97 10.68 11.40
C SER A 121 9.80 9.40 11.35
N SER A 122 10.02 8.80 10.17
CA SER A 122 10.88 7.61 10.03
C SER A 122 12.35 7.94 10.22
N ASN A 123 13.20 6.91 10.38
CA ASN A 123 14.63 7.06 10.62
C ASN A 123 15.36 7.80 9.46
N PRO A 124 15.97 8.98 9.71
CA PRO A 124 16.62 9.74 8.66
C PRO A 124 17.85 9.08 8.02
N LEU A 125 18.62 8.29 8.79
CA LEU A 125 19.82 7.60 8.27
C LEU A 125 19.43 6.50 7.28
N MET A 126 18.35 5.77 7.58
CA MET A 126 17.80 4.78 6.65
C MET A 126 17.33 5.45 5.35
N TRP A 127 16.61 6.56 5.46
CA TRP A 127 16.09 7.26 4.29
C TRP A 127 17.16 7.96 3.47
N LEU A 128 18.26 8.40 4.08
CA LEU A 128 19.46 8.84 3.36
C LEU A 128 19.98 7.72 2.45
N GLN A 129 20.17 6.51 2.99
CA GLN A 129 20.66 5.36 2.21
C GLN A 129 19.69 4.96 1.09
N ILE A 130 18.38 5.01 1.34
CA ILE A 130 17.36 4.74 0.31
C ILE A 130 17.44 5.79 -0.81
N CYS A 131 17.52 7.07 -0.45
CA CYS A 131 17.67 8.16 -1.40
C CYS A 131 18.96 8.05 -2.22
N GLU A 132 20.08 7.69 -1.60
CA GLU A 132 21.37 7.52 -2.29
C GLU A 132 21.35 6.32 -3.24
N SER A 133 20.85 5.17 -2.77
CA SER A 133 20.82 3.92 -3.55
C SER A 133 19.87 3.99 -4.75
N ASN A 134 18.76 4.75 -4.65
CA ASN A 134 17.78 4.91 -5.73
C ASN A 134 17.70 6.35 -6.29
N ARG A 135 18.82 7.10 -6.21
CA ARG A 135 18.87 8.53 -6.54
C ARG A 135 18.35 8.90 -7.93
N VAL A 136 18.59 8.05 -8.93
CA VAL A 136 18.24 8.33 -10.32
C VAL A 136 16.72 8.22 -10.51
N ALA A 137 16.13 7.08 -10.15
CA ALA A 137 14.69 6.91 -10.30
C ALA A 137 13.91 7.86 -9.39
N LEU A 138 14.36 8.06 -8.14
CA LEU A 138 13.74 9.04 -7.23
C LEU A 138 13.82 10.46 -7.79
N GLY A 139 14.97 10.88 -8.31
CA GLY A 139 15.16 12.19 -8.93
C GLY A 139 14.21 12.43 -10.11
N GLU A 140 14.04 11.43 -10.99
CA GLU A 140 13.07 11.49 -12.08
C GLU A 140 11.62 11.62 -11.57
N GLN A 141 11.24 10.87 -10.53
CA GLN A 141 9.89 10.95 -9.95
C GLN A 141 9.64 12.31 -9.29
N LEU A 142 10.63 12.89 -8.61
CA LEU A 142 10.54 14.22 -8.02
C LEU A 142 10.30 15.30 -9.09
N LEU A 143 11.00 15.23 -10.22
CA LEU A 143 10.79 16.17 -11.32
C LEU A 143 9.38 16.05 -11.92
N LYS A 144 8.92 14.82 -12.14
CA LYS A 144 7.55 14.55 -12.63
C LYS A 144 6.51 15.10 -11.64
N PHE A 145 6.67 14.87 -10.35
CA PHE A 145 5.78 15.38 -9.32
C PHE A 145 5.81 16.91 -9.20
N SER A 146 6.98 17.53 -9.27
CA SER A 146 7.11 19.00 -9.31
C SER A 146 6.34 19.60 -10.50
N ALA A 147 6.39 18.97 -11.66
CA ALA A 147 5.62 19.39 -12.83
C ALA A 147 4.10 19.29 -12.59
N GLN A 148 3.63 18.29 -11.85
CA GLN A 148 2.22 18.17 -11.44
C GLN A 148 1.78 19.36 -10.58
N LEU A 149 2.56 19.71 -9.55
CA LEU A 149 2.26 20.84 -8.67
C LEU A 149 2.24 22.17 -9.43
N LYS A 150 3.24 22.39 -10.30
CA LYS A 150 3.30 23.59 -11.16
C LYS A 150 2.09 23.69 -12.08
N ARG A 151 1.64 22.57 -12.64
CA ARG A 151 0.45 22.51 -13.50
C ARG A 151 -0.82 22.84 -12.72
N PHE A 152 -1.00 22.28 -11.52
CA PHE A 152 -2.14 22.59 -10.66
C PHE A 152 -2.16 24.08 -10.26
N GLY A 153 -1.00 24.64 -9.91
CA GLY A 153 -0.87 26.08 -9.63
C GLY A 153 -1.28 26.97 -10.82
N LYS A 154 -0.99 26.54 -12.06
CA LYS A 154 -1.47 27.24 -13.26
C LYS A 154 -2.99 27.20 -13.38
N TYR A 155 -3.64 26.08 -13.09
CA TYR A 155 -5.11 26.01 -13.14
C TYR A 155 -5.75 27.03 -12.20
N LEU A 156 -5.22 27.16 -10.97
CA LEU A 156 -5.67 28.16 -10.00
C LEU A 156 -5.41 29.59 -10.49
N ALA A 157 -4.20 29.88 -10.99
CA ALA A 157 -3.84 31.22 -11.45
C ALA A 157 -4.71 31.72 -12.61
N HIS A 158 -5.25 30.83 -13.44
CA HIS A 158 -6.14 31.16 -14.55
C HIS A 158 -7.63 31.08 -14.19
N GLY A 159 -7.98 30.70 -12.95
CA GLY A 159 -9.37 30.47 -12.55
C GLY A 159 -10.05 29.32 -13.31
N ASP A 160 -9.29 28.33 -13.80
CA ASP A 160 -9.81 27.20 -14.57
C ASP A 160 -10.42 26.14 -13.65
N ASN A 161 -11.63 26.43 -13.16
CA ASN A 161 -12.37 25.56 -12.25
C ASN A 161 -12.61 24.16 -12.83
N LYS A 162 -12.73 24.02 -14.15
CA LYS A 162 -12.91 22.73 -14.82
C LYS A 162 -11.64 21.89 -14.72
N ALA A 163 -10.49 22.47 -15.00
CA ALA A 163 -9.21 21.77 -14.86
C ALA A 163 -8.91 21.39 -13.40
N VAL A 164 -9.22 22.27 -12.44
CA VAL A 164 -9.10 21.96 -11.00
C VAL A 164 -9.99 20.76 -10.62
N PHE A 165 -11.27 20.80 -11.01
CA PHE A 165 -12.21 19.72 -10.72
C PHE A 165 -11.74 18.39 -11.32
N ASN A 166 -11.38 18.37 -12.60
CA ASN A 166 -10.92 17.16 -13.27
C ASN A 166 -9.68 16.56 -12.59
N TYR A 167 -8.70 17.38 -12.22
CA TYR A 167 -7.49 16.93 -11.54
C TYR A 167 -7.81 16.21 -10.21
N LEU A 168 -8.72 16.78 -9.40
CA LEU A 168 -9.13 16.19 -8.12
C LEU A 168 -9.97 14.92 -8.33
N ASN A 169 -10.87 14.94 -9.32
CA ASN A 169 -11.73 13.81 -9.63
C ASN A 169 -10.92 12.61 -10.16
N ASP A 170 -9.93 12.85 -11.01
CA ASP A 170 -9.03 11.80 -11.51
C ASP A 170 -8.26 11.14 -10.37
N ALA A 171 -7.77 11.94 -9.41
CA ALA A 171 -7.11 11.44 -8.22
C ALA A 171 -8.05 10.60 -7.34
N LYS A 172 -9.29 11.08 -7.13
CA LYS A 172 -10.34 10.33 -6.41
C LYS A 172 -10.63 8.99 -7.09
N ASN A 173 -10.90 8.99 -8.39
CA ASN A 173 -11.22 7.78 -9.14
C ASN A 173 -10.07 6.76 -9.10
N PHE A 174 -8.83 7.22 -9.28
CA PHE A 174 -7.68 6.32 -9.19
C PHE A 174 -7.53 5.73 -7.78
N ARG A 175 -7.74 6.54 -6.73
CA ARG A 175 -7.64 6.09 -5.34
C ARG A 175 -8.79 5.17 -4.92
N ASP A 176 -10.02 5.46 -5.31
CA ASP A 176 -11.20 4.65 -4.95
C ASP A 176 -11.16 3.27 -5.63
N ASN A 177 -10.52 3.18 -6.79
CA ASN A 177 -10.26 1.92 -7.48
C ASN A 177 -8.93 1.28 -7.07
N MET A 178 -8.17 1.87 -6.13
CA MET A 178 -7.01 1.18 -5.59
C MET A 178 -7.52 -0.01 -4.78
N PRO A 179 -6.97 -1.19 -5.03
CA PRO A 179 -7.33 -2.35 -4.26
C PRO A 179 -7.02 -2.11 -2.77
N ALA A 180 -7.93 -2.46 -1.86
CA ALA A 180 -7.66 -2.42 -0.42
C ALA A 180 -6.35 -3.20 -0.12
N LYS A 181 -5.56 -2.72 0.86
CA LYS A 181 -4.24 -3.30 1.23
C LYS A 181 -4.24 -4.83 1.08
N GLY A 182 -3.38 -5.36 0.20
CA GLY A 182 -3.24 -6.81 -0.06
C GLY A 182 -3.59 -7.26 -1.48
N MET A 183 -4.12 -6.39 -2.33
CA MET A 183 -4.58 -6.74 -3.68
C MET A 183 -3.71 -6.12 -4.80
N GLY A 184 -2.42 -6.45 -4.86
CA GLY A 184 -1.64 -6.27 -6.09
C GLY A 184 -2.13 -7.18 -7.22
N LEU A 185 -1.53 -7.06 -8.41
CA LEU A 185 -1.90 -7.67 -9.70
C LEU A 185 -2.20 -9.20 -9.64
N LEU A 186 -3.44 -9.53 -9.22
CA LEU A 186 -4.19 -10.80 -9.18
C LEU A 186 -3.64 -11.93 -8.29
N PRO A 187 -4.49 -12.55 -7.44
CA PRO A 187 -5.62 -13.40 -7.85
C PRO A 187 -6.93 -12.63 -7.93
N ARG A 188 -7.96 -13.22 -8.55
CA ARG A 188 -9.35 -12.74 -8.41
C ARG A 188 -9.60 -12.47 -6.93
N SER A 189 -9.90 -11.23 -6.57
CA SER A 189 -10.38 -10.96 -5.23
C SER A 189 -11.75 -11.59 -5.13
N PHE A 190 -11.85 -12.64 -4.32
CA PHE A 190 -13.13 -13.27 -4.02
C PHE A 190 -13.77 -12.42 -2.93
N GLU A 191 -14.61 -11.47 -3.33
CA GLU A 191 -15.14 -10.44 -2.45
C GLU A 191 -16.65 -10.55 -2.29
N LEU A 192 -17.09 -10.41 -1.05
CA LEU A 192 -18.49 -10.27 -0.67
C LEU A 192 -18.77 -8.78 -0.46
N VAL A 193 -19.78 -8.26 -1.14
CA VAL A 193 -20.28 -6.90 -0.92
C VAL A 193 -21.50 -7.00 -0.02
N LEU A 194 -21.33 -6.70 1.27
CA LEU A 194 -22.40 -6.85 2.25
C LEU A 194 -23.06 -5.50 2.52
N ASP A 195 -24.37 -5.38 2.29
CA ASP A 195 -25.15 -4.21 2.71
C ASP A 195 -25.59 -4.41 4.16
N VAL A 196 -24.92 -3.70 5.08
CA VAL A 196 -25.09 -3.90 6.52
C VAL A 196 -25.36 -2.58 7.23
N PRO A 197 -26.26 -2.57 8.22
CA PRO A 197 -26.51 -1.36 9.00
C PRO A 197 -25.32 -1.05 9.90
N ASP A 198 -25.01 0.24 10.04
CA ASP A 198 -24.01 0.74 10.97
C ASP A 198 -24.53 0.63 12.42
N ARG A 199 -24.35 -0.55 13.01
CA ARG A 199 -24.73 -0.87 14.39
C ARG A 199 -23.60 -1.58 15.12
N VAL A 200 -23.54 -1.39 16.43
CA VAL A 200 -22.59 -2.08 17.30
C VAL A 200 -22.69 -3.59 17.10
N GLY A 201 -21.55 -4.24 16.89
CA GLY A 201 -21.43 -5.69 16.78
C GLY A 201 -21.57 -6.28 15.37
N ILE A 202 -21.97 -5.50 14.35
CA ILE A 202 -22.27 -6.03 13.01
C ILE A 202 -21.09 -6.76 12.35
N ILE A 203 -19.88 -6.19 12.44
CA ILE A 203 -18.66 -6.80 11.90
C ILE A 203 -18.31 -8.08 12.68
N GLY A 204 -18.51 -8.07 14.01
CA GLY A 204 -18.25 -9.23 14.86
C GLY A 204 -19.20 -10.39 14.57
N GLU A 205 -20.47 -10.09 14.30
CA GLU A 205 -21.50 -11.06 13.92
C GLU A 205 -21.10 -11.79 12.63
N ILE A 206 -20.72 -11.04 11.60
CA ILE A 206 -20.27 -11.57 10.30
C ILE A 206 -19.00 -12.38 10.44
N ALA A 207 -17.99 -11.84 11.14
CA ALA A 207 -16.72 -12.52 11.36
C ALA A 207 -16.91 -13.84 12.13
N MET A 208 -17.78 -13.85 13.15
CA MET A 208 -18.07 -15.04 13.93
C MET A 208 -18.80 -16.11 13.11
N LEU A 209 -19.78 -15.72 12.29
CA LEU A 209 -20.50 -16.64 11.40
C LEU A 209 -19.56 -17.31 10.40
N LEU A 210 -18.67 -16.54 9.78
CA LEU A 210 -17.68 -17.08 8.83
C LEU A 210 -16.68 -18.00 9.55
N ALA A 211 -16.18 -17.60 10.72
CA ALA A 211 -15.24 -18.40 11.52
C ALA A 211 -15.85 -19.74 11.98
N GLN A 212 -17.11 -19.73 12.46
CA GLN A 212 -17.82 -20.95 12.89
C GLN A 212 -18.01 -21.97 11.77
N ASN A 213 -17.97 -21.52 10.51
CA ASN A 213 -18.10 -22.35 9.32
C ASN A 213 -16.77 -22.54 8.58
N ALA A 214 -15.63 -22.31 9.26
CA ALA A 214 -14.29 -22.48 8.73
C ALA A 214 -14.02 -21.73 7.42
N VAL A 215 -14.60 -20.53 7.28
CA VAL A 215 -14.28 -19.59 6.20
C VAL A 215 -13.28 -18.56 6.74
N ASN A 216 -12.08 -18.54 6.14
CA ASN A 216 -11.06 -17.53 6.49
C ASN A 216 -11.38 -16.19 5.81
N ILE A 217 -11.13 -15.10 6.54
CA ILE A 217 -11.26 -13.74 6.03
C ILE A 217 -9.85 -13.22 5.77
N GLN A 218 -9.56 -12.88 4.52
CA GLN A 218 -8.28 -12.25 4.14
C GLN A 218 -8.28 -10.75 4.44
N ASN A 219 -9.41 -10.08 4.24
CA ASN A 219 -9.52 -8.64 4.46
C ASN A 219 -10.95 -8.21 4.78
N ILE A 220 -11.08 -7.12 5.53
CA ILE A 220 -12.35 -6.44 5.78
C ILE A 220 -12.16 -4.95 5.53
N TYR A 221 -13.02 -4.38 4.70
CA TYR A 221 -13.02 -2.95 4.43
C TYR A 221 -14.43 -2.37 4.61
N VAL A 222 -14.52 -1.30 5.40
CA VAL A 222 -15.76 -0.53 5.59
C VAL A 222 -15.72 0.65 4.63
N ALA A 223 -16.62 0.68 3.65
CA ALA A 223 -16.70 1.79 2.72
C ALA A 223 -17.41 3.00 3.35
N ASN A 224 -16.76 4.17 3.29
CA ASN A 224 -17.30 5.42 3.87
C ASN A 224 -18.28 6.17 2.95
N SER A 225 -18.42 5.76 1.68
CA SER A 225 -19.35 6.40 0.74
C SER A 225 -20.54 5.48 0.45
N ARG A 226 -21.74 5.94 0.82
CA ARG A 226 -23.01 5.26 0.58
C ARG A 226 -23.59 5.54 -0.81
N GLU A 227 -22.95 6.39 -1.61
CA GLU A 227 -23.55 6.97 -2.82
C GLU A 227 -23.73 5.98 -3.98
N ASN A 228 -23.09 4.81 -3.97
CA ASN A 228 -23.22 3.83 -5.07
C ASN A 228 -23.52 2.38 -4.66
N LEU A 229 -23.41 1.99 -3.38
CA LEU A 229 -23.46 0.57 -3.01
C LEU A 229 -24.21 0.23 -1.69
N GLY A 230 -24.90 1.17 -1.04
CA GLY A 230 -25.47 0.90 0.30
C GLY A 230 -24.38 0.90 1.38
N GLY A 231 -24.69 0.51 2.62
CA GLY A 231 -23.68 0.48 3.69
C GLY A 231 -22.75 -0.71 3.51
N VAL A 232 -21.70 -0.56 2.70
CA VAL A 232 -20.91 -1.73 2.28
C VAL A 232 -19.81 -2.11 3.26
N LEU A 233 -19.92 -3.32 3.78
CA LEU A 233 -18.78 -4.08 4.27
C LEU A 233 -18.25 -4.98 3.14
N LEU A 234 -17.02 -4.74 2.70
CA LEU A 234 -16.31 -5.61 1.75
C LEU A 234 -15.54 -6.66 2.55
N VAL A 235 -15.78 -7.93 2.26
CA VAL A 235 -15.07 -9.05 2.90
C VAL A 235 -14.38 -9.87 1.82
N SER A 236 -13.04 -9.93 1.86
CA SER A 236 -12.24 -10.73 0.93
C SER A 236 -11.96 -12.12 1.52
N VAL A 237 -12.13 -13.17 0.73
CA VAL A 237 -11.91 -14.58 1.09
C VAL A 237 -10.89 -15.23 0.15
N PRO A 238 -10.24 -16.35 0.53
CA PRO A 238 -9.06 -16.84 -0.18
C PRO A 238 -9.31 -17.47 -1.55
N ASP A 239 -10.50 -18.03 -1.78
CA ASP A 239 -10.82 -18.81 -2.97
C ASP A 239 -12.32 -18.78 -3.31
N GLU A 240 -12.68 -19.25 -4.51
CA GLU A 240 -14.05 -19.28 -5.03
C GLU A 240 -14.97 -20.16 -4.18
N ASP A 241 -14.44 -21.26 -3.63
CA ASP A 241 -15.19 -22.16 -2.74
C ASP A 241 -15.55 -21.47 -1.42
N SER A 242 -14.62 -20.68 -0.88
CA SER A 242 -14.85 -19.86 0.30
C SER A 242 -15.85 -18.73 0.02
N LEU A 243 -15.84 -18.16 -1.19
CA LEU A 243 -16.83 -17.16 -1.59
C LEU A 243 -18.24 -17.75 -1.64
N ASN A 244 -18.41 -18.87 -2.33
CA ASN A 244 -19.70 -19.53 -2.46
C ASN A 244 -20.26 -19.93 -1.09
N ARG A 245 -19.42 -20.53 -0.23
CA ARG A 245 -19.81 -20.88 1.15
C ARG A 245 -20.16 -19.64 1.97
N ALA A 246 -19.34 -18.59 1.92
CA ALA A 246 -19.59 -17.36 2.67
C ALA A 246 -20.90 -16.69 2.24
N THR A 247 -21.15 -16.60 0.93
CA THR A 247 -22.40 -16.07 0.37
C THR A 247 -23.60 -16.86 0.88
N GLU A 248 -23.53 -18.20 0.83
CA GLU A 248 -24.60 -19.06 1.32
C GLU A 248 -24.86 -18.84 2.82
N ILE A 249 -23.81 -18.93 3.66
CA ILE A 249 -23.91 -18.76 5.12
C ILE A 249 -24.53 -17.41 5.46
N LEU A 250 -24.01 -16.32 4.89
CA LEU A 250 -24.45 -14.97 5.20
C LEU A 250 -25.88 -14.73 4.71
N THR A 251 -26.23 -15.20 3.51
CA THR A 251 -27.60 -15.08 2.97
C THR A 251 -28.59 -15.88 3.82
N THR A 252 -28.26 -17.11 4.24
CA THR A 252 -29.12 -17.93 5.12
C THR A 252 -29.35 -17.26 6.48
N HIS A 253 -28.40 -16.46 6.96
CA HIS A 253 -28.52 -15.72 8.22
C HIS A 253 -29.10 -14.30 8.03
N GLY A 254 -29.62 -13.98 6.84
CA GLY A 254 -30.37 -12.75 6.58
C GLY A 254 -29.52 -11.53 6.20
N PHE A 255 -28.24 -11.72 5.89
CA PHE A 255 -27.42 -10.66 5.31
C PHE A 255 -27.68 -10.52 3.81
N LEU A 256 -27.69 -9.28 3.33
CA LEU A 256 -27.75 -8.98 1.90
C LEU A 256 -26.33 -9.00 1.33
N VAL A 257 -26.06 -9.98 0.45
CA VAL A 257 -24.79 -10.15 -0.25
C VAL A 257 -25.01 -9.82 -1.72
N ASN A 258 -24.28 -8.82 -2.25
CA ASN A 258 -24.35 -8.38 -3.65
C ASN A 258 -23.16 -8.87 -4.47
#